data_AF-A0A9E5HGU2-F1
#
_entry.id   AF-A0A9E5HGU2-F1
#
_cell.length_a   1.000
_cell.length_b   1.000
_cell.length_c   1.000
_cell.angle_alpha   90.00
_cell.angle_beta   90.00
_cell.angle_gamma   90.00
#
_symmetry.space_group_name_H-M   'P 1'
#
loop_
_entity.id
_entity.type
_entity.pdbx_description
1 polymer ?
#
loop_
_entity_poly.entity_id
_entity_poly.type
_entity_poly.pdbx_seq_one_letter_code
_entity_poly.pdbx_strand_id
1 'polypeptide(L)'
;FTASVGDIVGPFDSDLGPALFRINGILDAQTVTLEDARSELEDELALDLARRQIDAMIGQVDDTLAAGATLEELEADYGLRLGRVEFHANALDDITAYPSFRQAAEAVTERDFPTLTMLEDGGIFALRLNEIIAPAPIPFAEARETVLSDWRADETAAVLTSLGNDVATGAVQLDLATEELTGLRRDEFGSSATPAILAKAFELAIGQSEAISDGSEVVVVTLNAVNAGDVTSEDAATIRNALSSQFNATLSNDMYAAFARQIQARAGISLDQQALNAVHANFQ
;
A
#
# COMPACT_ATOMS: atom_id res chain seq x y z
N PHE A 1 -12.76 -39.43 31.81
CA PHE A 1 -14.22 -39.20 31.62
C PHE A 1 -14.70 -40.10 30.47
N THR A 2 -15.93 -40.61 30.52
CA THR A 2 -16.51 -41.51 29.51
C THR A 2 -17.56 -40.84 28.60
N ALA A 3 -17.79 -39.53 28.77
CA ALA A 3 -18.76 -38.76 27.99
C ALA A 3 -18.15 -38.28 26.67
N SER A 4 -18.94 -38.28 25.60
CA SER A 4 -18.57 -37.89 24.24
C SER A 4 -18.93 -36.42 23.96
N VAL A 5 -18.35 -35.84 22.90
CA VAL A 5 -18.73 -34.50 22.43
C VAL A 5 -20.21 -34.47 22.07
N GLY A 6 -20.96 -33.53 22.65
CA GLY A 6 -22.40 -33.39 22.52
C GLY A 6 -23.21 -33.99 23.68
N ASP A 7 -22.59 -34.82 24.52
CA ASP A 7 -23.27 -35.41 25.68
C ASP A 7 -23.56 -34.35 26.75
N ILE A 8 -24.70 -34.50 27.42
CA ILE A 8 -25.05 -33.75 28.62
C ILE A 8 -25.00 -34.73 29.80
N VAL A 9 -24.15 -34.46 30.78
CA VAL A 9 -23.94 -35.31 31.95
C VAL A 9 -24.36 -34.62 33.25
N GLY A 10 -24.81 -35.42 34.22
CA GLY A 10 -25.37 -34.97 35.50
C GLY A 10 -26.81 -35.46 35.69
N PRO A 11 -27.57 -34.86 36.63
CA PRO A 11 -27.19 -33.71 37.44
C PRO A 11 -26.12 -34.09 38.48
N PHE A 12 -25.09 -33.26 38.59
CA PHE A 12 -24.09 -33.33 39.65
C PHE A 12 -24.26 -32.14 40.58
N ASP A 13 -23.96 -32.32 41.87
CA ASP A 13 -23.99 -31.21 42.81
C ASP A 13 -22.89 -30.20 42.46
N SER A 14 -23.28 -28.94 42.33
CA SER A 14 -22.37 -27.80 42.22
C SER A 14 -22.61 -26.84 43.38
N ASP A 15 -21.71 -25.88 43.57
CA ASP A 15 -21.84 -24.84 44.61
C ASP A 15 -23.10 -23.97 44.46
N LEU A 16 -23.80 -24.07 43.33
CA LEU A 16 -25.05 -23.36 43.02
C LEU A 16 -26.27 -24.28 42.92
N GLY A 17 -26.15 -25.55 43.32
CA GLY A 17 -27.19 -26.58 43.22
C GLY A 17 -26.93 -27.59 42.09
N PRO A 18 -27.90 -28.50 41.81
CA PRO A 18 -27.70 -29.56 40.82
C PRO A 18 -27.52 -28.99 39.40
N ALA A 19 -26.40 -29.31 38.76
CA ALA A 19 -26.02 -28.79 37.44
C ALA A 19 -25.84 -29.90 36.39
N LEU A 20 -26.19 -29.58 35.15
CA LEU A 20 -25.95 -30.41 33.96
C LEU A 20 -24.79 -29.80 33.16
N PHE A 21 -23.84 -30.64 32.74
CA PHE A 21 -22.67 -30.22 31.98
C PHE A 21 -22.75 -30.77 30.56
N ARG A 22 -22.67 -29.90 29.54
CA ARG A 22 -22.55 -30.31 28.14
C ARG A 22 -21.09 -30.35 27.71
N ILE A 23 -20.64 -31.46 27.15
CA ILE A 23 -19.30 -31.58 26.59
C ILE A 23 -19.28 -30.95 25.19
N ASN A 24 -18.69 -29.76 25.06
CA ASN A 24 -18.62 -29.05 23.78
C ASN A 24 -17.42 -29.50 22.91
N GLY A 25 -16.43 -30.15 23.50
CA GLY A 25 -15.24 -30.63 22.82
C GLY A 25 -14.38 -31.46 23.77
N ILE A 26 -13.62 -32.40 23.21
CA ILE A 26 -12.59 -33.16 23.92
C ILE A 26 -11.28 -32.74 23.26
N LEU A 27 -10.42 -32.07 24.00
CA LEU A 27 -9.09 -31.69 23.56
C LEU A 27 -8.10 -32.70 24.14
N ASP A 28 -7.37 -33.39 23.28
CA ASP A 28 -6.29 -34.25 23.73
C ASP A 28 -5.18 -33.41 24.36
N ALA A 29 -4.59 -33.94 25.44
CA ALA A 29 -3.47 -33.28 26.08
C ALA A 29 -2.28 -33.26 25.11
N GLN A 30 -1.84 -32.06 24.72
CA GLN A 30 -0.60 -31.91 23.98
C GLN A 30 0.56 -32.01 24.98
N THR A 31 1.40 -33.03 24.81
CA THR A 31 2.62 -33.21 25.62
C THR A 31 3.81 -33.12 24.68
N VAL A 32 4.61 -32.06 24.82
CA VAL A 32 5.90 -31.95 24.12
C VAL A 32 6.96 -32.56 25.02
N THR A 33 7.72 -33.54 24.52
CA THR A 33 8.77 -34.16 25.32
C THR A 33 10.00 -33.26 25.37
N LEU A 34 10.85 -33.44 26.37
CA LEU A 34 12.13 -32.72 26.42
C LEU A 34 12.99 -33.01 25.19
N GLU A 35 12.94 -34.23 24.65
CA GLU A 35 13.71 -34.60 23.44
C GLU A 35 13.25 -33.78 22.24
N ASP A 36 11.93 -33.60 22.09
CA ASP A 36 11.32 -32.84 20.97
C ASP A 36 11.57 -31.33 21.12
N ALA A 37 11.54 -30.81 22.35
CA ALA A 37 11.78 -29.39 22.64
C ALA A 37 13.27 -29.03 22.81
N ARG A 38 14.17 -30.02 22.86
CA ARG A 38 15.58 -29.83 23.23
C ARG A 38 16.25 -28.76 22.38
N SER A 39 16.11 -28.84 21.07
CA SER A 39 16.76 -27.91 20.13
C SER A 39 16.29 -26.48 20.36
N GLU A 40 14.97 -26.28 20.48
CA GLU A 40 14.39 -24.95 20.71
C GLU A 40 14.83 -24.36 22.06
N LEU A 41 14.88 -25.18 23.11
CA LEU A 41 15.35 -24.76 24.43
C LEU A 41 16.86 -24.46 24.45
N GLU A 42 17.66 -25.22 23.69
CA GLU A 42 19.09 -24.96 23.55
C GLU A 42 19.34 -23.65 22.81
N ASP A 43 18.58 -23.35 21.75
CA ASP A 43 18.65 -22.09 21.02
C ASP A 43 18.20 -20.91 21.89
N GLU A 44 17.10 -21.04 22.64
CA GLU A 44 16.61 -20.01 23.56
C GLU A 44 17.61 -19.73 24.69
N LEU A 45 18.18 -20.79 25.28
CA LEU A 45 19.20 -20.66 26.32
C LEU A 45 20.49 -20.02 25.77
N ALA A 46 20.92 -20.42 24.58
CA ALA A 46 22.09 -19.83 23.93
C ALA A 46 21.89 -18.33 23.71
N LEU A 47 20.69 -17.93 23.28
CA LEU A 47 20.34 -16.53 23.04
C LEU A 47 20.23 -15.72 24.34
N ASP A 48 19.67 -16.27 25.41
CA ASP A 48 19.64 -15.64 26.73
C ASP A 48 21.06 -15.47 27.32
N LEU A 49 21.92 -16.49 27.18
CA LEU A 49 23.32 -16.40 27.60
C LEU A 49 24.08 -15.32 26.80
N ALA A 50 23.86 -15.26 25.48
CA ALA A 50 24.46 -14.23 24.63
C ALA A 50 24.04 -12.81 25.07
N ARG A 51 22.74 -12.60 25.34
CA ARG A 51 22.23 -11.31 25.85
C ARG A 51 22.89 -10.91 27.16
N ARG A 52 22.99 -11.81 28.13
CA ARG A 52 23.66 -11.52 29.42
C ARG A 52 25.14 -11.20 29.25
N GLN A 53 25.82 -11.88 28.32
CA GLN A 53 27.21 -11.59 28.01
C GLN A 53 27.37 -10.20 27.40
N ILE A 54 26.47 -9.83 26.48
CA ILE A 54 26.44 -8.49 25.88
C ILE A 54 26.15 -7.44 26.97
N ASP A 55 25.14 -7.64 27.81
CA ASP A 55 24.79 -6.73 28.91
C ASP A 55 25.97 -6.47 29.86
N ALA A 56 26.75 -7.50 30.17
CA ALA A 56 27.95 -7.38 31.01
C ALA A 56 29.08 -6.57 30.32
N MET A 57 29.09 -6.55 28.99
CA MET A 57 30.10 -5.87 28.17
C MET A 57 29.72 -4.41 27.86
N ILE A 58 28.43 -4.06 27.86
CA ILE A 58 27.93 -2.71 27.54
C ILE A 58 28.72 -1.61 28.25
N GLY A 59 28.89 -1.71 29.56
CA GLY A 59 29.59 -0.67 30.33
C GLY A 59 31.05 -0.49 29.90
N GLN A 60 31.75 -1.58 29.58
CA GLN A 60 33.16 -1.52 29.15
C GLN A 60 33.28 -0.93 27.74
N VAL A 61 32.39 -1.31 26.83
CA VAL A 61 32.37 -0.77 25.45
C VAL A 61 32.00 0.71 25.46
N ASP A 62 31.00 1.10 26.27
CA ASP A 62 30.59 2.51 26.40
C ASP A 62 31.71 3.37 26.99
N ASP A 63 32.38 2.91 28.05
CA ASP A 63 33.55 3.58 28.62
C ASP A 63 34.71 3.70 27.61
N THR A 64 34.91 2.67 26.78
CA THR A 64 35.97 2.64 25.76
C THR A 64 35.68 3.62 24.63
N LEU A 65 34.43 3.67 24.16
CA LEU A 65 33.98 4.68 23.20
C LEU A 65 34.10 6.10 23.78
N ALA A 66 33.72 6.30 25.05
CA ALA A 66 33.86 7.58 25.74
C ALA A 66 35.34 8.00 25.91
N ALA A 67 36.27 7.05 25.98
CA ALA A 67 37.71 7.31 25.96
C ALA A 67 38.27 7.68 24.57
N GLY A 68 37.44 7.62 23.52
CA GLY A 68 37.79 8.00 22.15
C GLY A 68 38.32 6.84 21.31
N ALA A 69 38.03 5.59 21.70
CA ALA A 69 38.41 4.42 20.92
C ALA A 69 37.69 4.37 19.55
N THR A 70 38.31 3.69 18.59
CA THR A 70 37.73 3.52 17.25
C THR A 70 36.86 2.27 17.16
N LEU A 71 36.02 2.18 16.11
CA LEU A 71 35.18 0.99 15.89
C LEU A 71 36.03 -0.27 15.62
N GLU A 72 37.20 -0.09 15.00
CA GLU A 72 38.18 -1.15 14.75
C GLU A 72 38.77 -1.70 16.07
N GLU A 73 38.97 -0.84 17.07
CA GLU A 73 39.42 -1.27 18.41
C GLU A 73 38.32 -2.05 19.14
N LEU A 74 37.03 -1.69 18.95
CA LEU A 74 35.92 -2.47 19.51
C LEU A 74 35.83 -3.89 18.96
N GLU A 75 36.12 -4.09 17.67
CA GLU A 75 36.21 -5.42 17.08
C GLU A 75 37.36 -6.23 17.71
N ALA A 76 38.54 -5.62 17.87
CA ALA A 76 39.72 -6.29 18.41
C ALA A 76 39.59 -6.66 19.89
N ASP A 77 39.07 -5.74 20.72
CA ASP A 77 39.09 -5.87 22.18
C ASP A 77 37.85 -6.59 22.73
N TYR A 78 36.72 -6.44 22.04
CA TYR A 78 35.41 -6.91 22.52
C TYR A 78 34.72 -7.91 21.58
N GLY A 79 35.30 -8.19 20.41
CA GLY A 79 34.76 -9.16 19.45
C GLY A 79 33.49 -8.71 18.74
N LEU A 80 33.24 -7.39 18.67
CA LEU A 80 32.17 -6.85 17.82
C LEU A 80 32.51 -7.08 16.34
N ARG A 81 31.49 -7.14 15.47
CA ARG A 81 31.68 -7.25 14.03
C ARG A 81 31.79 -5.86 13.40
N LEU A 82 32.93 -5.53 12.79
CA LEU A 82 33.04 -4.32 11.99
C LEU A 82 32.37 -4.52 10.62
N GLY A 83 31.55 -3.56 10.21
CA GLY A 83 30.84 -3.58 8.93
C GLY A 83 30.75 -2.20 8.29
N ARG A 84 30.59 -2.18 6.96
CA ARG A 84 30.27 -0.96 6.20
C ARG A 84 28.90 -1.14 5.56
N VAL A 85 28.05 -0.14 5.72
CA VAL A 85 26.67 -0.14 5.22
C VAL A 85 26.45 1.10 4.36
N GLU A 86 25.90 0.90 3.16
CA GLU A 86 25.38 2.00 2.33
C GLU A 86 23.91 2.21 2.71
N PHE A 87 23.69 3.12 3.65
CA PHE A 87 22.35 3.35 4.18
C PHE A 87 21.52 4.27 3.27
N HIS A 88 20.30 3.84 2.96
CA HIS A 88 19.25 4.65 2.33
C HIS A 88 17.89 4.21 2.87
N ALA A 89 16.83 5.01 2.66
CA ALA A 89 15.50 4.78 3.24
C ALA A 89 14.85 3.42 2.90
N ASN A 90 15.33 2.74 1.85
CA ASN A 90 14.84 1.45 1.40
C ASN A 90 15.78 0.28 1.75
N ALA A 91 16.90 0.53 2.44
CA ALA A 91 17.78 -0.52 2.94
C ALA A 91 17.12 -1.16 4.17
N LEU A 92 16.72 -2.42 4.04
CA LEU A 92 15.97 -3.18 5.05
C LEU A 92 16.57 -4.58 5.27
N ASP A 93 17.89 -4.70 5.10
CA ASP A 93 18.67 -5.91 5.21
C ASP A 93 19.73 -5.85 6.33
N ASP A 94 20.05 -7.02 6.90
CA ASP A 94 21.01 -7.19 8.01
C ASP A 94 20.76 -6.16 9.14
N ILE A 95 21.73 -5.29 9.45
CA ILE A 95 21.62 -4.30 10.51
C ILE A 95 20.62 -3.18 10.18
N THR A 96 20.36 -2.91 8.90
CA THR A 96 19.39 -1.87 8.47
C THR A 96 17.94 -2.30 8.66
N ALA A 97 17.69 -3.59 8.91
CA ALA A 97 16.37 -4.10 9.28
C ALA A 97 15.91 -3.58 10.66
N TYR A 98 16.84 -3.22 11.54
CA TYR A 98 16.55 -2.73 12.89
C TYR A 98 16.13 -1.26 12.90
N PRO A 99 14.95 -0.91 13.45
CA PRO A 99 14.51 0.47 13.60
C PRO A 99 15.49 1.36 14.37
N SER A 100 16.10 0.86 15.46
CA SER A 100 17.07 1.63 16.25
C SER A 100 18.31 2.01 15.44
N PHE A 101 18.81 1.10 14.60
CA PHE A 101 19.91 1.39 13.67
C PHE A 101 19.52 2.47 12.67
N ARG A 102 18.36 2.36 12.01
CA ARG A 102 17.92 3.35 11.03
C ARG A 102 17.76 4.74 11.66
N GLN A 103 17.17 4.81 12.85
CA GLN A 103 17.04 6.07 13.57
C GLN A 103 18.40 6.72 13.87
N ALA A 104 19.38 5.93 14.32
CA ALA A 104 20.73 6.42 14.58
C ALA A 104 21.44 6.84 13.27
N ALA A 105 21.28 6.07 12.19
CA ALA A 105 21.87 6.34 10.88
C ALA A 105 21.28 7.59 10.20
N GLU A 106 20.00 7.91 10.45
CA GLU A 106 19.37 9.15 9.98
C GLU A 106 19.80 10.39 10.78
N ALA A 107 20.14 10.21 12.07
CA ALA A 107 20.47 11.30 12.98
C ALA A 107 21.98 11.66 12.99
N VAL A 108 22.85 10.71 12.66
CA VAL A 108 24.31 10.87 12.75
C VAL A 108 24.84 11.92 11.78
N THR A 109 25.84 12.68 12.24
CA THR A 109 26.58 13.66 11.46
C THR A 109 28.08 13.32 11.43
N GLU A 110 28.83 13.92 10.49
CA GLU A 110 30.29 13.70 10.37
C GLU A 110 31.10 14.16 11.59
N ARG A 111 30.47 14.95 12.48
CA ARG A 111 31.09 15.47 13.71
C ARG A 111 30.80 14.60 14.93
N ASP A 112 29.87 13.66 14.81
CA ASP A 112 29.48 12.82 15.92
C ASP A 112 30.51 11.72 16.15
N PHE A 113 30.78 11.46 17.42
CA PHE A 113 31.56 10.31 17.84
C PHE A 113 30.66 9.08 17.92
N PRO A 114 31.18 7.86 17.65
CA PRO A 114 30.39 6.65 17.80
C PRO A 114 29.91 6.49 19.24
N THR A 115 28.61 6.25 19.39
CA THR A 115 27.98 5.96 20.68
C THR A 115 27.35 4.57 20.65
N LEU A 116 27.34 3.90 21.81
CA LEU A 116 26.70 2.60 21.94
C LEU A 116 25.17 2.77 21.92
N THR A 117 24.50 1.95 21.12
CA THR A 117 23.04 1.85 21.05
C THR A 117 22.62 0.39 21.07
N MET A 118 21.48 0.08 21.69
CA MET A 118 20.93 -1.27 21.74
C MET A 118 20.00 -1.55 20.55
N LEU A 119 20.04 -2.79 20.07
CA LEU A 119 19.11 -3.35 19.09
C LEU A 119 17.91 -3.98 19.81
N GLU A 120 16.81 -4.16 19.07
CA GLU A 120 15.57 -4.73 19.58
C GLU A 120 15.70 -6.20 19.99
N ASP A 121 16.68 -6.91 19.46
CA ASP A 121 16.97 -8.31 19.79
C ASP A 121 17.89 -8.50 21.02
N GLY A 122 18.38 -7.40 21.60
CA GLY A 122 19.33 -7.38 22.71
C GLY A 122 20.80 -7.27 22.27
N GLY A 123 21.06 -7.13 20.96
CA GLY A 123 22.39 -6.78 20.44
C GLY A 123 22.76 -5.32 20.72
N ILE A 124 24.01 -4.97 20.42
CA ILE A 124 24.53 -3.61 20.51
C ILE A 124 25.23 -3.22 19.21
N PHE A 125 25.22 -1.92 18.90
CA PHE A 125 26.00 -1.37 17.82
C PHE A 125 26.52 0.02 18.18
N ALA A 126 27.56 0.43 17.48
CA ALA A 126 28.00 1.81 17.38
C ALA A 126 28.25 2.10 15.89
N LEU A 127 27.97 3.32 15.45
CA LEU A 127 28.14 3.70 14.06
C LEU A 127 28.93 5.01 13.95
N ARG A 128 29.56 5.19 12.78
CA ARG A 128 30.25 6.40 12.37
C ARG A 128 29.82 6.74 10.96
N LEU A 129 29.46 7.99 10.71
CA LEU A 129 29.25 8.47 9.36
C LEU A 129 30.61 8.67 8.68
N ASN A 130 30.89 7.89 7.63
CA ASN A 130 32.14 8.01 6.88
C ASN A 130 32.02 9.03 5.74
N GLU A 131 30.90 9.01 5.00
CA GLU A 131 30.69 9.83 3.82
C GLU A 131 29.19 9.96 3.54
N ILE A 132 28.76 11.13 3.06
CA ILE A 132 27.43 11.34 2.48
C ILE A 132 27.55 11.29 0.95
N ILE A 133 27.00 10.25 0.35
CA ILE A 133 26.92 10.12 -1.11
C ILE A 133 25.77 11.00 -1.61
N ALA A 134 26.09 12.07 -2.32
CA ALA A 134 25.07 12.96 -2.88
C ALA A 134 24.21 12.22 -3.92
N PRO A 135 22.90 12.53 -4.02
CA PRO A 135 22.06 11.97 -5.07
C PRO A 135 22.64 12.26 -6.45
N ALA A 136 22.89 11.21 -7.21
CA ALA A 136 23.41 11.29 -8.57
C ALA A 136 22.52 10.48 -9.52
N PRO A 137 22.37 10.91 -10.78
CA PRO A 137 21.76 10.06 -11.80
C PRO A 137 22.54 8.75 -11.93
N ILE A 138 21.82 7.66 -12.19
CA ILE A 138 22.43 6.37 -12.49
C ILE A 138 23.36 6.54 -13.70
N PRO A 139 24.64 6.13 -13.63
CA PRO A 139 25.55 6.20 -14.75
C PRO A 139 24.97 5.53 -15.99
N PHE A 140 25.12 6.14 -17.16
CA PHE A 140 24.52 5.59 -18.39
C PHE A 140 24.95 4.15 -18.67
N ALA A 141 26.18 3.77 -18.32
CA ALA A 141 26.65 2.39 -18.47
C ALA A 141 25.80 1.37 -17.69
N GLU A 142 25.31 1.74 -16.51
CA GLU A 142 24.45 0.91 -15.65
C GLU A 142 22.99 0.99 -16.12
N ALA A 143 22.51 2.18 -16.49
CA ALA A 143 21.15 2.38 -16.98
C ALA A 143 20.93 1.88 -18.42
N ARG A 144 22.00 1.52 -19.15
CA ARG A 144 21.97 1.23 -20.59
C ARG A 144 20.92 0.19 -20.97
N GLU A 145 20.86 -0.92 -20.24
CA GLU A 145 19.94 -2.01 -20.58
C GLU A 145 18.49 -1.63 -20.30
N THR A 146 18.22 -0.89 -19.21
CA THR A 146 16.90 -0.33 -18.92
C THR A 146 16.47 0.66 -20.01
N VAL A 147 17.33 1.62 -20.34
CA VAL A 147 17.05 2.61 -21.40
C VAL A 147 16.81 1.94 -22.74
N LEU A 148 17.58 0.90 -23.08
CA LEU A 148 17.41 0.15 -24.32
C LEU A 148 16.11 -0.65 -24.34
N SER A 149 15.71 -1.22 -23.20
CA SER A 149 14.43 -1.91 -23.05
C SER A 149 13.27 -0.94 -23.25
N ASP A 150 13.30 0.20 -22.56
CA ASP A 150 12.27 1.23 -22.63
C ASP A 150 12.17 1.80 -24.05
N TRP A 151 13.30 2.11 -24.68
CA TRP A 151 13.33 2.58 -26.06
C TRP A 151 12.75 1.57 -27.05
N ARG A 152 13.04 0.27 -26.87
CA ARG A 152 12.45 -0.78 -27.71
C ARG A 152 10.94 -0.89 -27.51
N ALA A 153 10.46 -0.75 -26.28
CA ALA A 153 9.04 -0.76 -25.99
C ALA A 153 8.33 0.41 -26.67
N ASP A 154 8.90 1.61 -26.58
CA ASP A 154 8.39 2.82 -27.22
C ASP A 154 8.37 2.69 -28.76
N GLU A 155 9.47 2.23 -29.35
CA GLU A 155 9.57 2.05 -30.80
C GLU A 155 8.61 0.96 -31.29
N THR A 156 8.46 -0.13 -30.54
CA THR A 156 7.49 -1.20 -30.85
C THR A 156 6.06 -0.67 -30.79
N ALA A 157 5.72 0.10 -29.76
CA ALA A 157 4.40 0.71 -29.63
C ALA A 157 4.11 1.69 -30.79
N ALA A 158 5.10 2.49 -31.19
CA ALA A 158 4.98 3.39 -32.32
C ALA A 158 4.74 2.64 -33.65
N VAL A 159 5.52 1.58 -33.90
CA VAL A 159 5.38 0.75 -35.11
C VAL A 159 4.03 0.02 -35.12
N LEU A 160 3.61 -0.57 -34.00
CA LEU A 160 2.31 -1.24 -33.88
C LEU A 160 1.14 -0.27 -34.09
N THR A 161 1.26 0.96 -33.58
CA THR A 161 0.23 2.00 -33.77
C THR A 161 0.14 2.41 -35.23
N SER A 162 1.28 2.59 -35.91
CA SER A 162 1.31 2.86 -37.35
C SER A 162 0.68 1.71 -38.14
N LEU A 163 1.06 0.46 -37.84
CA LEU A 163 0.50 -0.72 -38.50
C LEU A 163 -1.00 -0.84 -38.27
N GLY A 164 -1.47 -0.60 -37.04
CA GLY A 164 -2.88 -0.58 -36.72
C GLY A 164 -3.64 0.47 -37.54
N ASN A 165 -3.07 1.67 -37.72
CA ASN A 165 -3.69 2.71 -38.55
C ASN A 165 -3.73 2.32 -40.03
N ASP A 166 -2.68 1.66 -40.54
CA ASP A 166 -2.66 1.13 -41.90
C ASP A 166 -3.73 0.03 -42.08
N VAL A 167 -3.95 -0.79 -41.06
CA VAL A 167 -5.06 -1.77 -41.05
C VAL A 167 -6.42 -1.09 -40.97
N ALA A 168 -6.58 -0.08 -40.12
CA ALA A 168 -7.82 0.67 -39.97
C ALA A 168 -8.24 1.39 -41.26
N THR A 169 -7.26 1.90 -42.02
CA THR A 169 -7.50 2.53 -43.33
C THR A 169 -7.65 1.53 -44.48
N GLY A 170 -7.40 0.24 -44.22
CA GLY A 170 -7.38 -0.82 -45.23
C GLY A 170 -6.17 -0.80 -46.16
N ALA A 171 -5.14 0.01 -45.85
CA ALA A 171 -3.88 0.03 -46.58
C ALA A 171 -3.08 -1.27 -46.42
N VAL A 172 -3.23 -1.93 -45.27
CA VAL A 172 -2.66 -3.25 -44.96
C VAL A 172 -3.78 -4.18 -44.56
N GLN A 173 -3.75 -5.42 -45.05
CA GLN A 173 -4.73 -6.44 -44.70
C GLN A 173 -4.03 -7.58 -43.95
N LEU A 174 -4.43 -7.77 -42.69
CA LEU A 174 -3.97 -8.83 -41.80
C LEU A 174 -5.16 -9.72 -41.43
N ASP A 175 -4.88 -11.01 -41.25
CA ASP A 175 -5.85 -11.95 -40.70
C ASP A 175 -5.87 -11.82 -39.18
N LEU A 176 -6.71 -10.91 -38.68
CA LEU A 176 -6.86 -10.62 -37.25
C LEU A 176 -8.12 -11.28 -36.70
N ALA A 177 -8.04 -11.78 -35.47
CA ALA A 177 -9.22 -12.18 -34.73
C ALA A 177 -10.14 -10.96 -34.54
N THR A 178 -11.42 -11.12 -34.87
CA THR A 178 -12.42 -10.05 -34.75
C THR A 178 -13.46 -10.46 -33.71
N GLU A 179 -13.80 -9.51 -32.84
CA GLU A 179 -14.87 -9.64 -31.86
C GLU A 179 -15.87 -8.52 -32.09
N GLU A 180 -17.15 -8.85 -32.19
CA GLU A 180 -18.22 -7.87 -32.30
C GLU A 180 -18.85 -7.64 -30.93
N LEU A 181 -18.76 -6.40 -30.45
CA LEU A 181 -19.33 -5.99 -29.17
C LEU A 181 -20.58 -5.14 -29.41
N THR A 182 -21.68 -5.52 -28.77
CA THR A 182 -22.97 -4.84 -28.90
C THR A 182 -23.55 -4.49 -27.54
N GLY A 183 -24.35 -3.42 -27.49
CA GLY A 183 -25.02 -3.00 -26.25
C GLY A 183 -24.13 -2.33 -25.22
N LEU A 184 -22.87 -2.01 -25.56
CA LEU A 184 -21.93 -1.37 -24.64
C LEU A 184 -22.30 0.08 -24.34
N ARG A 185 -22.33 0.43 -23.06
CA ARG A 185 -22.50 1.81 -22.59
C ARG A 185 -21.14 2.53 -22.45
N ARG A 186 -21.18 3.86 -22.41
CA ARG A 186 -19.98 4.70 -22.20
C ARG A 186 -19.34 4.50 -20.83
N ASP A 187 -20.15 4.12 -19.84
CA ASP A 187 -19.77 3.89 -18.45
C ASP A 187 -19.61 2.40 -18.13
N GLU A 188 -19.61 1.54 -19.14
CA GLU A 188 -19.48 0.10 -18.96
C GLU A 188 -18.02 -0.29 -18.71
N PHE A 189 -17.82 -1.18 -17.74
CA PHE A 189 -16.52 -1.73 -17.40
C PHE A 189 -16.56 -3.24 -17.65
N GLY A 190 -15.71 -3.73 -18.55
CA GLY A 190 -15.68 -5.14 -18.92
C GLY A 190 -14.35 -5.55 -19.56
N SER A 191 -14.08 -6.85 -19.63
CA SER A 191 -12.79 -7.41 -20.03
C SER A 191 -12.46 -7.26 -21.52
N SER A 192 -13.45 -7.08 -22.39
CA SER A 192 -13.23 -7.04 -23.86
C SER A 192 -13.04 -5.62 -24.42
N ALA A 193 -13.49 -4.59 -23.70
CA ALA A 193 -13.31 -3.20 -24.11
C ALA A 193 -12.88 -2.36 -22.91
N THR A 194 -11.60 -1.99 -22.88
CA THR A 194 -11.08 -1.13 -21.82
C THR A 194 -11.70 0.26 -21.89
N PRO A 195 -11.68 1.04 -20.79
CA PRO A 195 -12.19 2.40 -20.80
C PRO A 195 -11.54 3.30 -21.86
N ALA A 196 -10.28 3.06 -22.20
CA ALA A 196 -9.57 3.77 -23.27
C ALA A 196 -10.16 3.45 -24.65
N ILE A 197 -10.41 2.17 -24.93
CA ILE A 197 -11.07 1.70 -26.15
C ILE A 197 -12.48 2.31 -26.27
N LEU A 198 -13.28 2.26 -25.20
CA LEU A 198 -14.63 2.80 -25.19
C LEU A 198 -14.64 4.31 -25.42
N ALA A 199 -13.80 5.07 -24.71
CA ALA A 199 -13.72 6.51 -24.87
C ALA A 199 -13.43 6.90 -26.33
N LYS A 200 -12.45 6.23 -26.95
CA LYS A 200 -12.08 6.46 -28.35
C LYS A 200 -13.14 6.00 -29.34
N ALA A 201 -13.76 4.84 -29.13
CA ALA A 201 -14.81 4.32 -30.00
C ALA A 201 -16.00 5.28 -30.14
N PHE A 202 -16.38 5.98 -29.07
CA PHE A 202 -17.46 6.97 -29.09
C PHE A 202 -17.07 8.34 -29.68
N GLU A 203 -15.79 8.58 -29.98
CA GLU A 203 -15.32 9.75 -30.74
C GLU A 203 -15.38 9.52 -32.26
N LEU A 204 -15.44 8.25 -32.69
CA LEU A 204 -15.45 7.87 -34.11
C LEU A 204 -16.79 8.19 -34.79
N ALA A 205 -16.73 8.40 -36.11
CA ALA A 205 -17.93 8.37 -36.96
C ALA A 205 -18.38 6.92 -37.21
N ILE A 206 -19.68 6.73 -37.48
CA ILE A 206 -20.20 5.41 -37.85
C ILE A 206 -19.52 4.93 -39.13
N GLY A 207 -18.96 3.72 -39.10
CA GLY A 207 -18.17 3.09 -40.15
C GLY A 207 -16.69 3.50 -40.17
N GLN A 208 -16.25 4.38 -39.27
CA GLN A 208 -14.85 4.73 -39.13
C GLN A 208 -14.12 3.67 -38.29
N SER A 209 -12.92 3.33 -38.74
CA SER A 209 -11.97 2.49 -38.00
C SER A 209 -10.80 3.34 -37.52
N GLU A 210 -10.27 3.04 -36.33
CA GLU A 210 -9.07 3.68 -35.78
C GLU A 210 -8.28 2.67 -34.94
N ALA A 211 -6.95 2.82 -34.92
CA ALA A 211 -6.10 2.04 -34.04
C ALA A 211 -5.99 2.71 -32.67
N ILE A 212 -6.19 1.92 -31.61
CA ILE A 212 -6.17 2.39 -30.24
C ILE A 212 -5.13 1.56 -29.47
N SER A 213 -4.23 2.25 -28.79
CA SER A 213 -3.28 1.63 -27.88
C SER A 213 -3.97 1.25 -26.57
N ASP A 214 -3.84 -0.01 -26.18
CA ASP A 214 -4.36 -0.56 -24.93
C ASP A 214 -3.25 -1.31 -24.20
N GLY A 215 -2.59 -0.63 -23.25
CA GLY A 215 -1.37 -1.13 -22.62
C GLY A 215 -0.25 -1.34 -23.63
N SER A 216 0.24 -2.57 -23.75
CA SER A 216 1.28 -2.96 -24.73
C SER A 216 0.72 -3.40 -26.09
N GLU A 217 -0.59 -3.46 -26.24
CA GLU A 217 -1.26 -3.92 -27.45
C GLU A 217 -1.87 -2.75 -28.22
N VAL A 218 -2.08 -2.96 -29.53
CA VAL A 218 -2.81 -2.03 -30.39
C VAL A 218 -3.97 -2.78 -31.00
N VAL A 219 -5.18 -2.29 -30.76
CA VAL A 219 -6.42 -2.87 -31.31
C VAL A 219 -6.98 -1.94 -32.37
N VAL A 220 -7.57 -2.52 -33.43
CA VAL A 220 -8.28 -1.75 -34.44
C VAL A 220 -9.77 -1.80 -34.13
N VAL A 221 -10.36 -0.64 -33.87
CA VAL A 221 -11.76 -0.53 -33.49
C VAL A 221 -12.53 0.12 -34.61
N THR A 222 -13.67 -0.46 -34.94
CA THR A 222 -14.61 0.09 -35.93
C THR A 222 -15.94 0.37 -35.26
N LEU A 223 -16.42 1.62 -35.38
CA LEU A 223 -17.73 1.97 -34.83
C LEU A 223 -18.84 1.58 -35.80
N ASN A 224 -19.52 0.46 -35.53
CA ASN A 224 -20.59 -0.02 -36.42
C ASN A 224 -21.91 0.75 -36.27
N ALA A 225 -22.27 1.11 -35.04
CA ALA A 225 -23.53 1.81 -34.75
C ALA A 225 -23.48 2.52 -33.39
N VAL A 226 -24.23 3.63 -33.28
CA VAL A 226 -24.51 4.29 -32.00
C VAL A 226 -26.00 4.19 -31.73
N ASN A 227 -26.37 3.47 -30.69
CA ASN A 227 -27.76 3.34 -30.26
C ASN A 227 -28.09 4.46 -29.25
N ALA A 228 -29.14 5.22 -29.52
CA ALA A 228 -29.64 6.20 -28.55
C ALA A 228 -30.22 5.46 -27.33
N GLY A 229 -29.90 5.93 -26.14
CA GLY A 229 -30.48 5.40 -24.91
C GLY A 229 -31.99 5.61 -24.90
N ASP A 230 -32.74 4.59 -24.47
CA ASP A 230 -34.19 4.70 -24.31
C ASP A 230 -34.53 5.56 -23.09
N VAL A 231 -34.88 6.82 -23.35
CA VAL A 231 -35.32 7.76 -22.32
C VAL A 231 -36.70 7.43 -21.76
N THR A 232 -37.44 6.47 -22.31
CA THR A 232 -38.74 6.04 -21.79
C THR A 232 -38.65 4.82 -20.89
N SER A 233 -37.47 4.21 -20.77
CA SER A 233 -37.21 3.07 -19.90
C SER A 233 -37.42 3.37 -18.41
N GLU A 234 -37.64 2.31 -17.63
CA GLU A 234 -37.75 2.36 -16.17
C GLU A 234 -36.46 2.91 -15.52
N ASP A 235 -35.30 2.51 -16.02
CA ASP A 235 -34.00 3.06 -15.61
C ASP A 235 -33.92 4.57 -15.85
N ALA A 236 -34.34 5.04 -17.03
CA ALA A 236 -34.34 6.47 -17.35
C ALA A 236 -35.33 7.25 -16.47
N ALA A 237 -36.46 6.65 -16.09
CA ALA A 237 -37.40 7.23 -15.13
C ALA A 237 -36.77 7.36 -13.74
N THR A 238 -36.03 6.34 -13.29
CA THR A 238 -35.29 6.36 -12.03
C THR A 238 -34.25 7.48 -11.99
N ILE A 239 -33.44 7.61 -13.05
CA ILE A 239 -32.44 8.68 -13.17
C ILE A 239 -33.09 10.07 -13.16
N ARG A 240 -34.18 10.26 -13.93
CA ARG A 240 -34.93 11.53 -13.93
C ARG A 240 -35.46 11.91 -12.56
N ASN A 241 -36.01 10.94 -11.83
CA ASN A 241 -36.56 11.17 -10.49
C ASN A 241 -35.46 11.55 -9.50
N ALA A 242 -34.31 10.88 -9.54
CA ALA A 242 -33.14 11.21 -8.72
C ALA A 242 -32.64 12.63 -9.01
N LEU A 243 -32.47 12.97 -10.30
CA LEU A 243 -32.03 14.31 -10.71
C LEU A 243 -33.04 15.40 -10.32
N SER A 244 -34.34 15.14 -10.45
CA SER A 244 -35.40 16.08 -10.05
C SER A 244 -35.40 16.32 -8.55
N SER A 245 -35.27 15.27 -7.75
CA SER A 245 -35.16 15.38 -6.29
C SER A 245 -33.92 16.15 -5.87
N GLN A 246 -32.77 15.87 -6.48
CA GLN A 246 -31.52 16.59 -6.20
C GLN A 246 -31.64 18.07 -6.57
N PHE A 247 -32.18 18.37 -7.75
CA PHE A 247 -32.40 19.74 -8.21
C PHE A 247 -33.35 20.52 -7.28
N ASN A 248 -34.45 19.90 -6.86
CA ASN A 248 -35.40 20.51 -5.93
C ASN A 248 -34.77 20.76 -4.56
N ALA A 249 -33.93 19.85 -4.07
CA ALA A 249 -33.22 20.03 -2.80
C ALA A 249 -32.21 21.19 -2.88
N THR A 250 -31.40 21.24 -3.95
CA THR A 250 -30.45 22.33 -4.18
C THR A 250 -31.16 23.67 -4.34
N LEU A 251 -32.22 23.73 -5.15
CA LEU A 251 -33.02 24.94 -5.33
C LEU A 251 -33.63 25.42 -4.01
N SER A 252 -34.18 24.49 -3.20
CA SER A 252 -34.73 24.82 -1.90
C SER A 252 -33.67 25.41 -0.96
N ASN A 253 -32.50 24.77 -0.87
CA ASN A 253 -31.39 25.25 -0.07
C ASN A 253 -30.88 26.64 -0.53
N ASP A 254 -30.76 26.85 -1.84
CA ASP A 254 -30.35 28.13 -2.41
C ASP A 254 -31.37 29.23 -2.12
N MET A 255 -32.67 28.93 -2.21
CA MET A 255 -33.73 29.86 -1.84
C MET A 255 -33.71 30.20 -0.35
N TYR A 256 -33.53 29.21 0.53
CA TYR A 256 -33.38 29.45 1.97
C TYR A 256 -32.15 30.31 2.28
N ALA A 257 -31.00 30.01 1.67
CA ALA A 257 -29.77 30.78 1.86
C ALA A 257 -29.90 32.21 1.33
N ALA A 258 -30.52 32.41 0.16
CA ALA A 258 -30.79 33.74 -0.40
C ALA A 258 -31.73 34.55 0.52
N PHE A 259 -32.81 33.95 1.00
CA PHE A 259 -33.76 34.59 1.90
C PHE A 259 -33.15 34.93 3.26
N ALA A 260 -32.39 34.00 3.86
CA ALA A 260 -31.68 34.22 5.12
C ALA A 260 -30.66 35.36 5.01
N ARG A 261 -29.86 35.39 3.93
CA ARG A 261 -28.94 36.50 3.64
C ARG A 261 -29.67 37.83 3.51
N GLN A 262 -30.81 37.86 2.84
CA GLN A 262 -31.60 39.09 2.68
C GLN A 262 -32.18 39.58 4.02
N ILE A 263 -32.65 38.67 4.89
CA ILE A 263 -33.11 39.02 6.25
C ILE A 263 -31.95 39.56 7.08
N GLN A 264 -30.80 38.89 7.09
CA GLN A 264 -29.61 39.32 7.84
C GLN A 264 -29.17 40.73 7.41
N ALA A 265 -29.14 41.00 6.10
CA ALA A 265 -28.82 42.31 5.55
C ALA A 265 -29.80 43.41 5.98
N ARG A 266 -31.11 43.13 6.01
CA ARG A 266 -32.13 44.09 6.47
C ARG A 266 -32.13 44.30 7.98
N ALA A 267 -31.79 43.27 8.75
CA ALA A 267 -31.67 43.34 10.20
C ALA A 267 -30.36 44.02 10.66
N GLY A 268 -29.42 44.29 9.74
CA GLY A 268 -28.14 44.91 10.04
C GLY A 268 -27.18 44.00 10.82
N ILE A 269 -27.39 42.69 10.79
CA ILE A 269 -26.59 41.71 11.54
C ILE A 269 -25.43 41.26 10.65
N SER A 270 -24.20 41.53 11.09
CA SER A 270 -22.98 41.03 10.45
C SER A 270 -22.43 39.85 11.26
N LEU A 271 -22.37 38.67 10.64
CA LEU A 271 -21.75 37.49 11.23
C LEU A 271 -20.27 37.45 10.83
N ASP A 272 -19.38 37.30 11.80
CA ASP A 272 -17.95 37.08 11.53
C ASP A 272 -17.70 35.59 11.25
N GLN A 273 -17.69 35.22 9.96
CA GLN A 273 -17.47 33.84 9.53
C GLN A 273 -16.10 33.28 9.95
N GLN A 274 -15.07 34.12 10.14
CA GLN A 274 -13.75 33.64 10.56
C GLN A 274 -13.78 33.14 12.00
N ALA A 275 -14.47 33.87 12.89
CA ALA A 275 -14.63 33.46 14.28
C ALA A 275 -15.41 32.14 14.42
N LEU A 276 -16.45 31.93 13.61
CA LEU A 276 -17.25 30.70 13.62
C LEU A 276 -16.46 29.48 13.10
N ASN A 277 -15.70 29.64 12.01
CA ASN A 277 -14.89 28.56 11.45
C ASN A 277 -13.75 28.15 12.40
N ALA A 278 -13.16 29.11 13.13
CA ALA A 278 -12.12 28.84 14.14
C ALA A 278 -12.63 28.03 15.35
N VAL A 279 -13.91 28.18 15.71
CA VAL A 279 -14.55 27.39 16.77
C VAL A 279 -14.90 26.00 16.26
N HIS A 280 -15.45 25.88 15.04
CA HIS A 280 -15.76 24.56 14.46
C HIS A 280 -14.53 23.67 14.25
N ALA A 281 -13.36 24.26 13.95
CA ALA A 281 -12.10 23.52 13.84
C ALA A 281 -11.52 23.03 15.18
N ASN A 282 -11.95 23.60 16.33
CA ASN A 282 -11.56 23.14 17.67
C ASN A 282 -12.48 22.04 18.24
N PHE A 283 -13.57 21.71 17.55
CA PHE A 283 -14.56 20.69 17.96
C PHE A 283 -14.54 19.42 17.08
N GLN A 284 -13.56 19.29 16.17
CA GLN A 284 -13.17 18.00 15.57
C GLN A 284 -11.98 17.43 16.32
#